data_AF-A1TZK0-F1
#
_entry.id   AF-A1TZK0-F1
#
_cell.length_a   1.000
_cell.length_b   1.000
_cell.length_c   1.000
_cell.angle_alpha   90.00
_cell.angle_beta   90.00
_cell.angle_gamma   90.00
#
_symmetry.space_group_name_H-M   'P 1'
#
loop_
_entity.id
_entity.type
_entity.pdbx_description
1 polymer ?
#
loop_
_entity_poly.entity_id
_entity_poly.type
_entity_poly.pdbx_seq_one_letter_code
_entity_poly.pdbx_strand_id
1 'polypeptide(L)'
;MTHRFNSAASPAAPQSREGHQSGQFAPASAPLVSIITPTFNRERTITQAVESVLAQSYPHWELIIVDDGSQDGTREKLASYLDDERIQYHFQQNQGQSIARNLALQYARCVNR
;
A
#
# COMPACT_ATOMS: atom_id res chain seq x y z
N MET A 1 -24.65 70.84 -6.16
CA MET A 1 -24.25 70.35 -7.50
C MET A 1 -23.15 69.32 -7.32
N THR A 2 -23.44 68.06 -7.72
CA THR A 2 -22.51 67.08 -8.34
C THR A 2 -21.14 66.82 -7.69
N HIS A 3 -20.96 65.63 -7.09
CA HIS A 3 -20.11 64.50 -7.59
C HIS A 3 -18.59 64.76 -7.52
N ARG A 4 -17.72 63.95 -6.89
CA ARG A 4 -17.54 62.49 -6.96
C ARG A 4 -16.54 62.04 -5.88
N PHE A 5 -16.80 60.87 -5.28
CA PHE A 5 -15.80 60.08 -4.55
C PHE A 5 -14.73 59.56 -5.52
N ASN A 6 -13.44 59.63 -5.14
CA ASN A 6 -12.37 58.85 -5.79
C ASN A 6 -11.90 57.75 -4.83
N SER A 7 -12.16 56.50 -5.22
CA SER A 7 -11.78 55.28 -4.52
C SER A 7 -10.40 54.83 -5.03
N ALA A 8 -9.43 54.70 -4.14
CA ALA A 8 -8.15 54.08 -4.47
C ALA A 8 -8.34 52.56 -4.67
N ALA A 9 -7.73 52.04 -5.73
CA ALA A 9 -7.89 50.69 -6.23
C ALA A 9 -7.19 49.63 -5.35
N SER A 10 -7.86 48.49 -5.16
CA SER A 10 -7.27 47.24 -4.66
C SER A 10 -6.52 46.51 -5.78
N PRO A 11 -5.45 45.74 -5.46
CA PRO A 11 -4.70 44.99 -6.45
C PRO A 11 -5.47 43.76 -6.96
N ALA A 12 -5.17 43.44 -8.21
CA ALA A 12 -5.77 42.43 -9.09
C ALA A 12 -6.07 41.07 -8.44
N ALA A 13 -7.26 40.55 -8.78
CA ALA A 13 -7.62 39.14 -8.63
C ALA A 13 -6.67 38.24 -9.46
N PRO A 14 -6.28 37.06 -8.96
CA PRO A 14 -5.53 36.11 -9.77
C PRO A 14 -6.41 35.59 -10.90
N GLN A 15 -5.90 35.77 -12.10
CA GLN A 15 -6.48 35.32 -13.35
C GLN A 15 -6.73 33.80 -13.33
N SER A 16 -7.85 33.42 -13.94
CA SER A 16 -8.33 32.07 -14.21
C SER A 16 -7.23 31.13 -14.67
N ARG A 17 -6.99 30.06 -13.90
CA ARG A 17 -6.16 28.93 -14.32
C ARG A 17 -6.95 28.13 -15.35
N GLU A 18 -6.64 28.37 -16.62
CA GLU A 18 -7.11 27.57 -17.74
C GLU A 18 -6.73 26.09 -17.57
N GLY A 19 -7.55 25.24 -18.16
CA GLY A 19 -7.67 23.80 -17.89
C GLY A 19 -6.35 23.05 -17.80
N HIS A 20 -6.17 22.37 -16.66
CA HIS A 20 -5.30 21.20 -16.61
C HIS A 20 -5.98 20.12 -17.45
N GLN A 21 -5.53 19.97 -18.69
CA GLN A 21 -5.98 18.92 -19.59
C GLN A 21 -5.86 17.59 -18.86
N SER A 22 -6.98 16.89 -18.78
CA SER A 22 -7.14 15.51 -18.34
C SER A 22 -6.40 14.59 -19.30
N GLY A 23 -5.07 14.57 -19.18
CA GLY A 23 -4.22 13.56 -19.77
C GLY A 23 -4.46 12.24 -19.04
N GLN A 24 -5.29 11.39 -19.63
CA GLN A 24 -5.38 9.98 -19.30
C GLN A 24 -3.99 9.34 -19.48
N PHE A 25 -3.20 9.26 -18.42
CA PHE A 25 -2.15 8.25 -18.29
C PHE A 25 -2.69 7.13 -17.41
N ALA A 26 -3.58 6.31 -17.97
CA ALA A 26 -3.72 4.96 -17.45
C ALA A 26 -2.52 4.16 -17.98
N PRO A 27 -1.57 3.68 -17.14
CA PRO A 27 -0.57 2.75 -17.65
C PRO A 27 -1.30 1.51 -18.16
N ALA A 28 -0.91 1.02 -19.34
CA ALA A 28 -1.58 -0.08 -20.07
C ALA A 28 -1.68 -1.43 -19.32
N SER A 29 -1.09 -1.53 -18.13
CA SER A 29 -1.43 -2.46 -17.05
C SER A 29 -0.83 -1.88 -15.78
N ALA A 30 -1.62 -1.79 -14.72
CA ALA A 30 -1.12 -1.35 -13.43
C ALA A 30 -0.15 -2.44 -12.89
N PRO A 31 1.09 -2.09 -12.49
CA PRO A 31 2.09 -3.06 -12.07
C PRO A 31 1.66 -3.84 -10.81
N LEU A 32 2.05 -5.11 -10.70
CA LEU A 32 1.89 -5.84 -9.45
C LEU A 32 2.83 -5.27 -8.37
N VAL A 33 2.31 -5.01 -7.18
CA VAL A 33 3.07 -4.63 -5.99
C VAL A 33 3.14 -5.81 -5.03
N SER A 34 4.32 -6.37 -4.82
CA SER A 34 4.52 -7.43 -3.82
C SER A 34 4.85 -6.83 -2.46
N ILE A 35 4.02 -7.11 -1.46
CA ILE A 35 4.17 -6.62 -0.08
C ILE A 35 4.75 -7.75 0.77
N ILE A 36 5.95 -7.54 1.29
CA ILE A 36 6.70 -8.55 2.04
C ILE A 36 6.58 -8.29 3.55
N THR A 37 6.04 -9.27 4.27
CA THR A 37 5.80 -9.20 5.72
C THR A 37 6.47 -10.37 6.45
N PRO A 38 7.78 -10.27 6.76
CA PRO A 38 8.40 -11.22 7.68
C PRO A 38 7.84 -10.99 9.10
N THR A 39 7.47 -12.07 9.78
CA THR A 39 6.86 -12.01 11.10
C THR A 39 7.44 -13.07 12.04
N PHE A 40 7.49 -12.74 13.32
CA PHE A 40 7.85 -13.64 14.42
C PHE A 40 7.22 -13.12 15.71
N ASN A 41 6.36 -13.93 16.32
CA ASN A 41 5.61 -13.62 17.53
C ASN A 41 4.90 -12.25 17.49
N ARG A 42 3.96 -12.10 16.53
CA ARG A 42 3.22 -10.85 16.27
C ARG A 42 1.71 -11.00 16.39
N GLU A 43 1.22 -11.91 17.23
CA GLU A 43 -0.22 -12.16 17.43
C GLU A 43 -1.04 -10.86 17.63
N ARG A 44 -0.48 -9.88 18.33
CA ARG A 44 -1.16 -8.61 18.66
C ARG A 44 -1.24 -7.60 17.51
N THR A 45 -0.37 -7.70 16.52
CA THR A 45 -0.22 -6.66 15.48
C THR A 45 -0.41 -7.20 14.06
N ILE A 46 -0.30 -8.51 13.86
CA ILE A 46 -0.31 -9.11 12.53
C ILE A 46 -1.63 -8.85 11.79
N THR A 47 -2.76 -8.97 12.48
CA THR A 47 -4.09 -8.68 11.95
C THR A 47 -4.19 -7.24 11.46
N GLN A 48 -3.72 -6.26 12.24
CA GLN A 48 -3.74 -4.84 11.83
C GLN A 48 -2.88 -4.59 10.58
N ALA A 49 -1.74 -5.28 10.45
CA ALA A 49 -0.89 -5.18 9.27
C ALA A 49 -1.60 -5.73 8.02
N VAL A 50 -2.26 -6.88 8.12
CA VAL A 50 -3.03 -7.47 7.02
C VAL A 50 -4.21 -6.58 6.63
N GLU A 51 -4.98 -6.11 7.60
CA GLU A 51 -6.11 -5.20 7.35
C GLU A 51 -5.68 -3.89 6.67
N SER A 52 -4.51 -3.35 7.04
CA SER A 52 -3.92 -2.20 6.36
C SER A 52 -3.64 -2.48 4.89
N VAL A 53 -3.15 -3.68 4.54
CA VAL A 53 -2.91 -4.10 3.16
C VAL A 53 -4.23 -4.33 2.40
N LEU A 54 -5.22 -4.92 3.05
CA LEU A 54 -6.55 -5.12 2.46
C LEU A 54 -7.25 -3.79 2.15
N ALA A 55 -7.02 -2.76 2.96
CA ALA A 55 -7.57 -1.43 2.79
C ALA A 55 -6.85 -0.56 1.74
N GLN A 56 -5.84 -1.09 1.03
CA GLN A 56 -5.12 -0.31 0.01
C GLN A 56 -6.04 0.08 -1.15
N SER A 57 -5.97 1.34 -1.57
CA SER A 57 -6.72 1.85 -2.72
C SER A 57 -6.16 1.39 -4.06
N TYR A 58 -4.91 0.92 -4.08
CA TYR A 58 -4.30 0.30 -5.24
C TYR A 58 -4.71 -1.17 -5.34
N PRO A 59 -5.28 -1.65 -6.46
CA PRO A 59 -5.88 -2.99 -6.49
C PRO A 59 -4.93 -4.13 -6.87
N HIS A 60 -3.76 -3.84 -7.48
CA HIS A 60 -2.86 -4.84 -8.03
C HIS A 60 -1.71 -5.16 -7.07
N TRP A 61 -2.00 -5.90 -6.00
CA TRP A 61 -0.99 -6.32 -5.03
C TRP A 61 -1.07 -7.81 -4.71
N GLU A 62 0.02 -8.32 -4.16
CA GLU A 62 0.07 -9.59 -3.44
C GLU A 62 0.74 -9.36 -2.07
N LEU A 63 0.34 -10.12 -1.07
CA LEU A 63 0.89 -10.07 0.27
C LEU A 63 1.58 -11.39 0.59
N ILE A 64 2.88 -11.33 0.85
CA ILE A 64 3.69 -12.51 1.17
C ILE A 64 4.12 -12.40 2.63
N ILE A 65 3.57 -13.26 3.46
CA ILE A 65 3.86 -13.35 4.88
C ILE A 65 4.79 -14.52 5.12
N VAL A 66 5.95 -14.26 5.72
CA VAL A 66 6.90 -15.31 6.12
C VAL A 66 7.01 -15.32 7.63
N ASP A 67 6.46 -16.37 8.24
CA ASP A 67 6.52 -16.61 9.67
C ASP A 67 7.79 -17.38 10.04
N ASP A 68 8.68 -16.72 10.76
CA ASP A 68 10.00 -17.20 11.17
C ASP A 68 9.93 -17.99 12.49
N GLY A 69 8.99 -18.92 12.57
CA GLY A 69 8.88 -19.87 13.68
C GLY A 69 8.11 -19.34 14.88
N SER A 70 7.05 -18.54 14.68
CA SER A 70 6.23 -18.03 15.78
C SER A 70 5.69 -19.17 16.66
N GLN A 71 5.63 -18.90 17.95
CA GLN A 71 5.13 -19.81 18.99
C GLN A 71 3.94 -19.22 19.76
N ASP A 72 3.48 -18.03 19.35
CA ASP A 72 2.26 -17.39 19.84
C ASP A 72 1.09 -17.63 18.88
N GLY A 73 -0.03 -16.93 19.07
CA GLY A 73 -1.22 -17.05 18.21
C GLY A 73 -1.09 -16.46 16.80
N THR A 74 0.12 -16.12 16.31
CA THR A 74 0.30 -15.42 15.02
C THR A 74 -0.33 -16.17 13.85
N ARG A 75 -0.13 -17.49 13.77
CA ARG A 75 -0.68 -18.32 12.69
C ARG A 75 -2.20 -18.38 12.75
N GLU A 76 -2.75 -18.55 13.95
CA GLU A 76 -4.18 -18.65 14.19
C GLU A 76 -4.88 -17.35 13.82
N LYS A 77 -4.26 -16.20 14.12
CA LYS A 77 -4.76 -14.88 13.71
C LYS A 77 -4.73 -14.65 12.20
N LEU A 78 -3.85 -15.34 11.49
CA LEU A 78 -3.75 -15.25 10.03
C LEU A 78 -4.73 -16.16 9.31
N ALA A 79 -5.21 -17.23 9.96
CA ALA A 79 -6.01 -18.28 9.31
C ALA A 79 -7.22 -17.74 8.52
N SER A 80 -7.94 -16.75 9.07
CA SER A 80 -9.11 -16.15 8.40
C SER A 80 -8.79 -15.32 7.15
N TYR A 81 -7.52 -14.96 6.94
CA TYR A 81 -7.08 -14.16 5.80
C TYR A 81 -6.56 -15.00 4.64
N LEU A 82 -6.26 -16.29 4.88
CA LEU A 82 -5.65 -17.17 3.87
C LEU A 82 -6.64 -17.65 2.81
N ASP A 83 -7.93 -17.32 2.95
CA ASP A 83 -8.94 -17.53 1.92
C ASP A 83 -8.81 -16.52 0.75
N ASP A 84 -8.11 -15.40 0.94
CA ASP A 84 -7.80 -14.44 -0.14
C ASP A 84 -6.58 -14.92 -0.93
N GLU A 85 -6.78 -15.24 -2.21
CA GLU A 85 -5.74 -15.76 -3.11
C GLU A 85 -4.54 -14.82 -3.31
N ARG A 86 -4.67 -13.54 -2.97
CA ARG A 86 -3.57 -12.56 -3.03
C ARG A 86 -2.65 -12.67 -1.82
N ILE A 87 -3.05 -13.37 -0.76
CA ILE A 87 -2.30 -13.53 0.48
C ILE A 87 -1.64 -14.91 0.53
N GLN A 88 -0.32 -14.91 0.62
CA GLN A 88 0.49 -16.12 0.74
C GLN A 88 1.13 -16.16 2.13
N TYR A 89 1.02 -17.30 2.81
CA TYR A 89 1.66 -17.54 4.09
C TYR A 89 2.67 -18.68 3.98
N HIS A 90 3.90 -18.40 4.39
CA HIS A 90 4.97 -19.37 4.45
C HIS A 90 5.50 -19.44 5.88
N PHE A 91 5.69 -20.65 6.38
CA PHE A 91 6.31 -20.88 7.67
C PHE A 91 7.70 -21.48 7.48
N GLN A 92 8.65 -21.00 8.26
CA GLN A 92 9.96 -21.61 8.41
C GLN A 92 10.30 -21.72 9.90
N GLN A 93 11.16 -22.68 10.25
CA GLN A 93 11.78 -22.65 11.57
C GLN A 93 12.65 -21.40 11.70
N ASN A 94 12.73 -20.83 12.90
CA ASN A 94 13.44 -19.56 13.16
C ASN A 94 14.88 -19.60 12.62
N GLN A 95 15.15 -18.78 11.61
CA GLN A 95 16.45 -18.61 10.97
C GLN A 95 16.85 -17.14 10.88
N GLY A 96 16.03 -16.23 11.41
CA GLY A 96 16.28 -14.81 11.47
C GLY A 96 15.69 -14.03 10.30
N GLN A 97 15.45 -12.75 10.56
CA GLN A 97 14.74 -11.82 9.69
C GLN A 97 15.28 -11.71 8.25
N SER A 98 16.61 -11.83 8.06
CA SER A 98 17.22 -11.72 6.73
C SER A 98 16.88 -12.92 5.86
N ILE A 99 16.87 -14.11 6.45
CA ILE A 99 16.50 -15.35 5.75
C ILE A 99 15.01 -15.31 5.41
N ALA A 100 14.16 -14.93 6.36
CA ALA A 100 12.72 -14.78 6.11
C ALA A 100 12.41 -13.78 4.98
N ARG A 101 13.12 -12.64 4.94
CA ARG A 101 12.96 -11.66 3.84
C ARG A 101 13.44 -12.20 2.50
N ASN A 102 14.59 -12.86 2.47
CA ASN A 102 15.13 -13.44 1.25
C ASN A 102 14.25 -14.57 0.71
N LEU A 103 13.62 -15.33 1.61
CA LEU A 103 12.61 -16.32 1.23
C LEU A 103 11.39 -15.64 0.62
N ALA A 104 10.88 -14.57 1.25
CA ALA A 104 9.75 -13.81 0.70
C ALA A 104 10.05 -13.25 -0.71
N LEU A 105 11.28 -12.78 -0.95
CA LEU A 105 11.71 -12.29 -2.26
C LEU A 105 11.69 -13.38 -3.35
N GLN A 106 11.87 -14.66 -3.00
CA GLN A 106 11.78 -15.76 -3.96
C GLN A 106 10.34 -16.04 -4.39
N TYR A 107 9.36 -15.73 -3.53
CA TYR A 107 7.94 -15.86 -3.86
C TYR A 107 7.36 -14.61 -4.56
N ALA A 108 8.02 -13.47 -4.41
CA ALA A 108 7.59 -12.22 -5.02
C ALA A 108 7.58 -12.33 -6.55
N ARG A 109 6.43 -12.04 -7.15
CA ARG A 109 6.26 -12.07 -8.61
C ARG A 109 6.72 -10.77 -9.23
N CYS A 110 7.68 -10.86 -10.15
CA CYS A 110 8.00 -9.78 -11.06
C CYS A 110 7.23 -10.00 -12.37
N VAL A 111 6.51 -8.97 -12.84
CA VAL A 111 5.93 -9.00 -14.19
C VAL A 111 7.04 -8.63 -15.17
N ASN A 112 7.63 -9.63 -15.81
CA ASN A 112 8.50 -9.42 -16.97
C ASN A 112 7.63 -8.89 -18.13
N ARG A 113 7.93 -7.70 -18.64
CA ARG A 113 7.43 -7.25 -19.94
C ARG A 113 8.27 -7.83 -21.06
#